data_AF-A0A149VZW5-F1
#
_entry.id   AF-A0A149VZW5-F1
#
_cell.length_a   1.000
_cell.length_b   1.000
_cell.length_c   1.000
_cell.angle_alpha   90.00
_cell.angle_beta   90.00
_cell.angle_gamma   90.00
#
_symmetry.space_group_name_H-M   'P 1'
#
loop_
_entity.id
_entity.type
_entity.pdbx_description
1 polymer ?
#
loop_
_entity_poly.entity_id
_entity_poly.type
_entity_poly.pdbx_seq_one_letter_code
_entity_poly.pdbx_strand_id
1 'polypeptide(L)'
;MDSKELVVRSKFIIIAIVSLIFSGCSTVSVHDPLTMKQKDIALVYYCIESTAQMSILDKTFTKEINKKKFEEDQKVSLGVINDYLNKNIVKSPYLDIKKLSSCQDLRKLPNNPNSLYLSITLSSYGNLNDRWKKLFFGSVLIESIVQGVVVSSATKNPWLGLAVTVEEMGREYLTWSGLAVAMAGFGQEYLAWNGMNWYMGKTYAPVTLEGELVTLTDQQTIWKDNSFITDNPEELKNMNKDEKNNKEVQLKASLHLAEKELISSLNTYLTKEVLRNKITETTGQHP
;
A
#
# COMPACT_ATOMS: atom_id res chain seq x y z
N MET A 1 33.12 -10.67 34.26
CA MET A 1 32.00 -10.94 33.34
C MET A 1 32.25 -12.30 32.73
N ASP A 2 31.30 -13.22 32.89
CA ASP A 2 31.47 -14.62 32.52
C ASP A 2 31.33 -14.77 30.99
N SER A 3 32.12 -15.63 30.34
CA SER A 3 32.17 -15.68 28.86
C SER A 3 30.81 -16.08 28.26
N LYS A 4 29.99 -16.82 29.03
CA LYS A 4 28.62 -17.17 28.68
C LYS A 4 27.69 -15.95 28.61
N GLU A 5 27.89 -14.98 29.50
CA GLU A 5 27.08 -13.75 29.55
C GLU A 5 27.37 -12.85 28.33
N LEU A 6 28.61 -12.86 27.85
CA LEU A 6 29.04 -12.13 26.65
C LEU A 6 28.45 -12.72 25.36
N VAL A 7 28.44 -14.05 25.23
CA VAL A 7 27.88 -14.76 24.07
C VAL A 7 26.36 -14.60 23.99
N VAL A 8 25.69 -14.60 25.14
CA VAL A 8 24.24 -14.37 25.19
C VAL A 8 23.92 -12.94 24.78
N ARG A 9 24.63 -11.94 25.31
CA ARG A 9 24.47 -10.53 24.91
C ARG A 9 24.76 -10.28 23.42
N SER A 10 25.78 -10.89 22.84
CA SER A 10 26.08 -10.70 21.41
C SER A 10 24.99 -11.28 20.51
N LYS A 11 24.46 -12.46 20.85
CA LYS A 11 23.32 -13.06 20.14
C LYS A 11 22.07 -12.19 20.25
N PHE A 12 21.83 -11.57 21.41
CA PHE A 12 20.71 -10.65 21.61
C PHE A 12 20.83 -9.35 20.81
N ILE A 13 22.04 -8.76 20.73
CA ILE A 13 22.27 -7.57 19.90
C ILE A 13 22.06 -7.90 18.41
N ILE A 14 22.50 -9.07 17.96
CA ILE A 14 22.25 -9.53 16.59
C ILE A 14 20.75 -9.70 16.33
N ILE A 15 20.00 -10.32 17.24
CA ILE A 15 18.54 -10.47 17.09
C ILE A 15 17.84 -9.11 17.07
N ALA A 16 18.20 -8.17 17.95
CA ALA A 16 17.62 -6.84 17.97
C ALA A 16 17.93 -6.03 16.70
N ILE A 17 19.17 -6.12 16.18
CA ILE A 17 19.55 -5.48 14.92
C ILE A 17 18.82 -6.13 13.74
N VAL A 18 18.71 -7.46 13.72
CA VAL A 18 17.95 -8.19 12.69
C VAL A 18 16.46 -7.81 12.76
N SER A 19 15.87 -7.73 13.94
CA SER A 19 14.49 -7.25 14.15
C SER A 19 14.31 -5.80 13.73
N LEU A 20 15.28 -4.91 13.96
CA LEU A 20 15.25 -3.51 13.48
C LEU A 20 15.37 -3.41 11.95
N ILE A 21 16.17 -4.28 11.34
CA ILE A 21 16.29 -4.40 9.87
C ILE A 21 14.97 -4.91 9.27
N PHE A 22 14.28 -5.85 9.94
CA PHE A 22 12.99 -6.38 9.49
C PHE A 22 11.77 -5.52 9.87
N SER A 23 11.82 -4.72 10.95
CA SER A 23 10.80 -3.73 11.28
C SER A 23 10.90 -2.47 10.40
N GLY A 24 12.02 -2.31 9.68
CA GLY A 24 12.20 -1.35 8.61
C GLY A 24 11.54 -1.73 7.27
N CYS A 25 10.75 -2.81 7.21
CA CYS A 25 10.02 -3.20 6.01
C CYS A 25 8.67 -2.43 5.89
N SER A 26 8.60 -1.16 5.48
CA SER A 26 9.02 -0.53 4.21
C SER A 26 7.82 -0.30 3.29
N THR A 27 7.33 0.94 3.26
CA THR A 27 6.88 1.55 2.00
C THR A 27 8.10 1.59 1.07
N VAL A 28 8.36 0.50 0.34
CA VAL A 28 9.44 0.48 -0.66
C VAL A 28 8.94 1.29 -1.86
N SER A 29 8.98 2.61 -1.74
CA SER A 29 8.91 3.48 -2.90
C SER A 29 10.25 3.34 -3.62
N VAL A 30 10.21 2.81 -4.84
CA VAL A 30 11.39 2.68 -5.71
C VAL A 30 11.32 3.81 -6.72
N HIS A 31 12.40 4.58 -6.85
CA HIS A 31 12.54 5.65 -7.83
C HIS A 31 13.95 5.56 -8.41
N ASP A 32 14.21 4.49 -9.14
CA ASP A 32 15.52 4.27 -9.75
C ASP A 32 15.62 5.15 -11.00
N PRO A 33 16.76 5.82 -11.24
CA PRO A 33 16.94 6.62 -12.43
C PRO A 33 16.84 5.75 -13.68
N LEU A 34 16.18 6.26 -14.71
CA LEU A 34 16.06 5.54 -15.97
C LEU A 34 17.42 5.52 -16.69
N THR A 35 17.96 4.32 -16.93
CA THR A 35 19.28 4.11 -17.58
C THR A 35 19.21 3.99 -19.11
N MET A 36 18.05 4.24 -19.72
CA MET A 36 17.84 4.09 -21.17
C MET A 36 18.54 5.21 -21.97
N LYS A 37 19.16 4.87 -23.10
CA LYS A 37 19.69 5.85 -24.08
C LYS A 37 18.54 6.51 -24.83
N GLN A 38 17.95 7.53 -24.22
CA GLN A 38 16.60 7.98 -24.53
C GLN A 38 16.55 9.00 -25.69
N LYS A 39 16.94 8.61 -26.90
CA LYS A 39 16.82 9.48 -28.09
C LYS A 39 15.41 9.54 -28.69
N ASP A 40 14.59 8.50 -28.49
CA ASP A 40 13.26 8.37 -29.13
C ASP A 40 12.10 8.37 -28.12
N ILE A 41 10.88 8.58 -28.60
CA ILE A 41 9.62 8.62 -27.82
C ILE A 41 9.54 7.43 -26.85
N ALA A 42 9.33 7.72 -25.56
CA ALA A 42 9.10 6.70 -24.54
C ALA A 42 7.68 6.15 -24.69
N LEU A 43 7.55 4.84 -24.83
CA LEU A 43 6.26 4.17 -25.00
C LEU A 43 5.87 3.46 -23.71
N VAL A 44 4.87 3.97 -23.01
CA VAL A 44 4.34 3.35 -21.79
C VAL A 44 3.10 2.55 -22.15
N TYR A 45 3.22 1.23 -22.12
CA TYR A 45 2.06 0.36 -22.07
C TYR A 45 1.52 0.35 -20.65
N TYR A 46 0.21 0.45 -20.46
CA TYR A 46 -0.35 0.34 -19.13
C TYR A 46 -1.53 -0.63 -19.06
N CYS A 47 -1.68 -1.25 -17.89
CA CYS A 47 -2.85 -2.03 -17.54
C CYS A 47 -3.31 -1.69 -16.12
N ILE A 48 -4.59 -1.92 -15.85
CA ILE A 48 -5.19 -1.70 -14.54
C ILE A 48 -5.94 -2.96 -14.17
N GLU A 49 -5.68 -3.48 -12.98
CA GLU A 49 -6.33 -4.69 -12.47
C GLU A 49 -6.71 -4.54 -11.00
N SER A 50 -7.55 -5.45 -10.52
CA SER A 50 -7.93 -5.54 -9.12
C SER A 50 -7.50 -6.89 -8.56
N THR A 51 -6.77 -6.87 -7.45
CA THR A 51 -6.51 -8.05 -6.62
C THR A 51 -7.32 -8.00 -5.33
N ALA A 52 -8.16 -6.99 -5.14
CA ALA A 52 -8.99 -6.85 -3.97
C ALA A 52 -9.95 -8.06 -3.85
N GLN A 53 -10.11 -8.55 -2.64
CA GLN A 53 -10.95 -9.71 -2.36
C GLN A 53 -12.01 -9.36 -1.33
N MET A 54 -13.19 -9.96 -1.44
CA MET A 54 -14.17 -9.95 -0.37
C MET A 54 -13.56 -10.53 0.92
N SER A 55 -14.01 -10.01 2.06
CA SER A 55 -13.57 -10.56 3.35
C SER A 55 -14.00 -12.04 3.49
N ILE A 56 -13.26 -12.80 4.29
CA ILE A 56 -13.58 -14.23 4.53
C ILE A 56 -14.98 -14.36 5.16
N LEU A 57 -15.32 -13.46 6.09
CA LEU A 57 -16.64 -13.42 6.72
C LEU A 57 -17.74 -13.11 5.70
N ASP A 58 -17.48 -12.17 4.79
CA ASP A 58 -18.42 -11.92 3.70
C ASP A 58 -18.53 -13.17 2.83
N LYS A 59 -17.44 -13.73 2.29
CA LYS A 59 -17.47 -14.97 1.48
C LYS A 59 -18.24 -16.13 2.12
N THR A 60 -18.19 -16.29 3.43
CA THR A 60 -18.87 -17.39 4.16
C THR A 60 -20.36 -17.10 4.44
N PHE A 61 -20.75 -15.84 4.64
CA PHE A 61 -22.13 -15.47 5.03
C PHE A 61 -22.93 -14.74 3.95
N THR A 62 -22.31 -14.44 2.81
CA THR A 62 -22.88 -13.63 1.74
C THR A 62 -23.62 -14.47 0.70
N LYS A 63 -24.81 -14.02 0.31
CA LYS A 63 -25.58 -14.53 -0.83
C LYS A 63 -24.86 -14.18 -2.15
N GLU A 64 -25.03 -14.99 -3.20
CA GLU A 64 -24.47 -14.78 -4.56
C GLU A 64 -24.63 -13.33 -5.09
N ILE A 65 -25.73 -12.67 -4.70
CA ILE A 65 -26.04 -11.27 -5.05
C ILE A 65 -24.95 -10.29 -4.57
N ASN A 66 -24.42 -10.46 -3.36
CA ASN A 66 -23.42 -9.55 -2.80
C ASN A 66 -22.05 -9.77 -3.45
N LYS A 67 -21.74 -11.00 -3.88
CA LYS A 67 -20.54 -11.30 -4.66
C LYS A 67 -20.60 -10.61 -6.02
N LYS A 68 -21.73 -10.71 -6.73
CA LYS A 68 -21.94 -10.00 -8.00
C LYS A 68 -21.80 -8.49 -7.84
N LYS A 69 -22.42 -7.92 -6.79
CA LYS A 69 -22.29 -6.50 -6.49
C LYS A 69 -20.82 -6.10 -6.26
N PHE A 70 -20.06 -6.87 -5.50
CA PHE A 70 -18.64 -6.61 -5.28
C PHE A 70 -17.83 -6.63 -6.59
N GLU A 71 -18.06 -7.62 -7.45
CA GLU A 71 -17.40 -7.70 -8.77
C GLU A 71 -17.78 -6.52 -9.69
N GLU A 72 -19.04 -6.08 -9.65
CA GLU A 72 -19.50 -4.88 -10.36
C GLU A 72 -18.83 -3.61 -9.82
N ASP A 73 -18.81 -3.42 -8.50
CA ASP A 73 -18.19 -2.27 -7.85
C ASP A 73 -16.69 -2.19 -8.17
N GLN A 74 -16.00 -3.35 -8.23
CA GLN A 74 -14.61 -3.42 -8.67
C GLN A 74 -14.46 -2.99 -10.12
N LYS A 75 -15.28 -3.51 -11.05
CA LYS A 75 -15.21 -3.13 -12.47
C LYS A 75 -15.45 -1.63 -12.66
N VAL A 76 -16.42 -1.06 -11.95
CA VAL A 76 -16.69 0.38 -11.96
C VAL A 76 -15.47 1.14 -11.45
N SER A 77 -14.87 0.72 -10.33
CA SER A 77 -13.69 1.36 -9.75
C SER A 77 -12.49 1.33 -10.70
N LEU A 78 -12.24 0.20 -11.38
CA LEU A 78 -11.20 0.10 -12.40
C LEU A 78 -11.43 1.04 -13.60
N GLY A 79 -12.70 1.25 -13.97
CA GLY A 79 -13.08 2.26 -14.97
C GLY A 79 -12.74 3.68 -14.50
N VAL A 80 -13.07 4.01 -13.25
CA VAL A 80 -12.77 5.33 -12.66
C VAL A 80 -11.26 5.59 -12.62
N ILE A 81 -10.45 4.62 -12.15
CA ILE A 81 -8.98 4.73 -12.13
C ILE A 81 -8.44 4.97 -13.53
N ASN A 82 -8.95 4.22 -14.52
CA ASN A 82 -8.56 4.38 -15.91
C ASN A 82 -8.85 5.79 -16.44
N ASP A 83 -10.03 6.31 -16.16
CA ASP A 83 -10.46 7.62 -16.64
C ASP A 83 -9.66 8.73 -15.95
N TYR A 84 -9.38 8.59 -14.65
CA TYR A 84 -8.54 9.50 -13.90
C TYR A 84 -7.10 9.50 -14.43
N LEU A 85 -6.50 8.34 -14.66
CA LEU A 85 -5.16 8.22 -15.24
C LEU A 85 -5.09 8.92 -16.60
N ASN A 86 -5.99 8.58 -17.53
CA ASN A 86 -5.98 9.17 -18.88
C ASN A 86 -6.17 10.69 -18.90
N LYS A 87 -6.94 11.21 -17.94
CA LYS A 87 -7.18 12.64 -17.82
C LYS A 87 -5.98 13.38 -17.22
N ASN A 88 -5.31 12.79 -16.23
CA ASN A 88 -4.35 13.48 -15.38
C ASN A 88 -2.89 13.08 -15.59
N ILE A 89 -2.59 12.02 -16.34
CA ILE A 89 -1.22 11.67 -16.67
C ILE A 89 -0.57 12.77 -17.54
N VAL A 90 0.72 13.02 -17.30
CA VAL A 90 1.49 14.01 -18.04
C VAL A 90 1.46 13.72 -19.55
N LYS A 91 1.16 14.75 -20.34
CA LYS A 91 1.11 14.66 -21.81
C LYS A 91 2.34 15.34 -22.38
N SER A 92 3.03 14.64 -23.28
CA SER A 92 4.25 15.14 -23.92
C SER A 92 4.42 14.50 -25.29
N PRO A 93 4.96 15.20 -26.30
CA PRO A 93 5.30 14.59 -27.59
C PRO A 93 6.37 13.50 -27.48
N TYR A 94 7.06 13.42 -26.34
CA TYR A 94 8.10 12.44 -26.07
C TYR A 94 7.62 11.23 -25.24
N LEU A 95 6.32 11.19 -24.92
CA LEU A 95 5.70 10.15 -24.11
C LEU A 95 4.39 9.70 -24.79
N ASP A 96 4.35 8.47 -25.27
CA ASP A 96 3.15 7.83 -25.79
C ASP A 96 2.65 6.81 -24.76
N ILE A 97 1.35 6.86 -24.43
CA ILE A 97 0.75 6.01 -23.39
C ILE A 97 -0.34 5.18 -24.04
N LYS A 98 -0.23 3.85 -23.95
CA LYS A 98 -1.14 2.91 -24.59
C LYS A 98 -1.76 1.95 -23.58
N LYS A 99 -3.09 1.96 -23.50
CA LYS A 99 -3.85 1.00 -22.70
C LYS A 99 -3.78 -0.39 -23.32
N LEU A 100 -3.52 -1.40 -22.50
CA LEU A 100 -3.68 -2.80 -22.87
C LEU A 100 -5.09 -3.29 -22.53
N SER A 101 -5.62 -4.20 -23.36
CA SER A 101 -6.94 -4.81 -23.14
C SER A 101 -6.96 -5.75 -21.94
N SER A 102 -5.82 -6.32 -21.57
CA SER A 102 -5.64 -7.11 -20.36
C SER A 102 -4.20 -6.96 -19.84
N CYS A 103 -4.02 -7.17 -18.54
CA CYS A 103 -2.70 -7.35 -17.95
C CYS A 103 -2.13 -8.69 -18.47
N GLN A 104 -1.37 -8.63 -19.55
CA GLN A 104 -0.74 -9.79 -20.19
C GLN A 104 0.69 -9.97 -19.70
N ASP A 105 1.25 -11.16 -19.93
CA ASP A 105 2.66 -11.44 -19.74
C ASP A 105 3.51 -10.42 -20.52
N LEU A 106 4.37 -9.69 -19.79
CA LEU A 106 5.29 -8.67 -20.30
C LEU A 106 6.07 -9.16 -21.54
N ARG A 107 6.34 -10.46 -21.61
CA ARG A 107 7.08 -11.11 -22.71
C ARG A 107 6.38 -11.04 -24.06
N LYS A 108 5.07 -10.77 -24.09
CA LYS A 108 4.28 -10.64 -25.32
C LYS A 108 4.27 -9.22 -25.87
N LEU A 109 4.75 -8.25 -25.11
CA LEU A 109 4.80 -6.86 -25.54
C LEU A 109 6.02 -6.62 -26.45
N PRO A 110 5.94 -5.65 -27.38
CA PRO A 110 7.07 -5.30 -28.22
C PRO A 110 8.27 -4.88 -27.36
N ASN A 111 9.33 -5.69 -27.38
CA ASN A 111 10.56 -5.43 -26.65
C ASN A 111 11.40 -4.38 -27.40
N ASN A 112 11.00 -3.12 -27.25
CA ASN A 112 11.76 -1.96 -27.73
C ASN A 112 12.51 -1.35 -26.53
N PRO A 113 13.78 -0.93 -26.69
CA PRO A 113 14.59 -0.30 -25.64
C PRO A 113 13.99 0.96 -25.01
N ASN A 114 12.91 1.54 -25.56
CA ASN A 114 12.21 2.69 -24.98
C ASN A 114 10.79 2.36 -24.50
N SER A 115 10.45 1.07 -24.42
CA SER A 115 9.15 0.63 -23.93
C SER A 115 9.18 0.38 -22.42
N LEU A 116 8.19 0.94 -21.75
CA LEU A 116 7.91 0.75 -20.33
C LEU A 116 6.54 0.09 -20.16
N TYR A 117 6.36 -0.59 -19.05
CA TYR A 117 5.09 -1.16 -18.65
C TYR A 117 4.67 -0.65 -17.27
N LEU A 118 3.49 -0.05 -17.21
CA LEU A 118 2.86 0.44 -16.00
C LEU A 118 1.72 -0.49 -15.59
N SER A 119 1.85 -1.16 -14.44
CA SER A 119 0.72 -1.81 -13.78
C SER A 119 0.20 -0.92 -12.66
N ILE A 120 -1.11 -0.70 -12.65
CA ILE A 120 -1.82 -0.13 -11.50
C ILE A 120 -2.76 -1.20 -10.94
N THR A 121 -2.59 -1.51 -9.66
CA THR A 121 -3.34 -2.58 -9.00
C THR A 121 -4.18 -2.01 -7.87
N LEU A 122 -5.49 -2.19 -7.95
CA LEU A 122 -6.41 -1.97 -6.83
C LEU A 122 -6.33 -3.17 -5.89
N SER A 123 -5.47 -3.07 -4.88
CA SER A 123 -5.12 -4.20 -4.03
C SER A 123 -6.03 -4.34 -2.81
N SER A 124 -6.58 -3.23 -2.33
CA SER A 124 -7.63 -3.20 -1.31
C SER A 124 -8.76 -2.26 -1.73
N TYR A 125 -10.00 -2.74 -1.62
CA TYR A 125 -11.22 -1.95 -1.84
C TYR A 125 -12.32 -2.56 -0.97
N GLY A 126 -12.60 -1.96 0.18
CA GLY A 126 -13.54 -2.59 1.12
C GLY A 126 -12.90 -3.57 2.11
N ASN A 127 -11.69 -4.08 1.83
CA ASN A 127 -10.99 -5.05 2.66
C ASN A 127 -9.49 -5.06 2.32
N LEU A 128 -8.64 -5.20 3.34
CA LEU A 128 -7.19 -5.35 3.17
C LEU A 128 -6.83 -6.67 2.49
N ASN A 129 -5.86 -6.62 1.58
CA ASN A 129 -5.23 -7.83 1.08
C ASN A 129 -4.42 -8.57 2.17
N ASP A 130 -4.14 -9.85 1.94
CA ASP A 130 -3.45 -10.69 2.92
C ASP A 130 -1.98 -10.31 3.13
N ARG A 131 -1.35 -9.68 2.14
CA ARG A 131 0.04 -9.20 2.25
C ARG A 131 0.11 -8.07 3.28
N TRP A 132 -0.77 -7.08 3.17
CA TRP A 132 -0.87 -5.96 4.11
C TRP A 132 -1.30 -6.44 5.49
N LYS A 133 -2.26 -7.37 5.58
CA LYS A 133 -2.61 -8.01 6.86
C LYS A 133 -1.38 -8.62 7.53
N LYS A 134 -0.63 -9.46 6.81
CA LYS A 134 0.59 -10.08 7.34
C LYS A 134 1.65 -9.05 7.74
N LEU A 135 1.79 -7.97 6.98
CA LEU A 135 2.75 -6.92 7.28
C LEU A 135 2.37 -6.17 8.57
N PHE A 136 1.12 -5.76 8.72
CA PHE A 136 0.61 -5.10 9.94
C PHE A 136 0.66 -6.02 11.17
N PHE A 137 0.27 -7.29 11.03
CA PHE A 137 0.39 -8.24 12.14
C PHE A 137 1.86 -8.57 12.45
N GLY A 138 2.70 -8.65 11.42
CA GLY A 138 4.13 -8.91 11.57
C GLY A 138 4.84 -7.80 12.34
N SER A 139 4.54 -6.53 12.04
CA SER A 139 5.15 -5.40 12.74
C SER A 139 4.75 -5.36 14.22
N VAL A 140 3.47 -5.54 14.54
CA VAL A 140 2.92 -5.62 15.91
C VAL A 140 3.60 -6.73 16.72
N LEU A 141 3.74 -7.92 16.13
CA LEU A 141 4.40 -9.04 16.82
C LEU A 141 5.88 -8.77 17.08
N ILE A 142 6.60 -8.19 16.11
CA ILE A 142 8.03 -7.90 16.23
C ILE A 142 8.26 -6.81 17.29
N GLU A 143 7.48 -5.74 17.27
CA GLU A 143 7.58 -4.63 18.24
C GLU A 143 7.36 -5.13 19.67
N SER A 144 6.29 -5.89 19.90
CA SER A 144 5.97 -6.47 21.21
C SER A 144 7.08 -7.40 21.74
N ILE A 145 7.72 -8.17 20.85
CA ILE A 145 8.86 -9.04 21.23
C ILE A 145 10.08 -8.19 21.61
N VAL A 146 10.40 -7.16 20.82
CA VAL A 146 11.55 -6.28 21.10
C VAL A 146 11.37 -5.57 22.44
N GLN A 147 10.19 -5.02 22.72
CA GLN A 147 9.91 -4.34 23.98
C GLN A 147 10.02 -5.29 25.18
N GLY A 148 9.48 -6.51 25.11
CA GLY A 148 9.63 -7.48 26.19
C GLY A 148 11.07 -7.98 26.38
N VAL A 149 11.86 -8.09 25.31
CA VAL A 149 13.29 -8.38 25.41
C VAL A 149 14.04 -7.26 26.14
N VAL A 150 13.73 -5.99 25.84
CA VAL A 150 14.31 -4.83 26.53
C VAL A 150 13.97 -4.86 28.02
N VAL A 151 12.72 -5.12 28.38
CA VAL A 151 12.30 -5.21 29.80
C VAL A 151 12.95 -6.39 30.51
N SER A 152 13.02 -7.56 29.87
CA SER A 152 13.72 -8.74 30.40
C SER A 152 15.19 -8.44 30.70
N SER A 153 15.88 -7.76 29.77
CA SER A 153 17.29 -7.39 29.92
C SER A 153 17.50 -6.35 31.02
N ALA A 154 16.66 -5.31 31.07
CA ALA A 154 16.76 -4.23 32.05
C ALA A 154 16.50 -4.72 33.49
N THR A 155 15.54 -5.63 33.66
CA THR A 155 15.15 -6.15 34.98
C THR A 155 15.84 -7.45 35.37
N LYS A 156 16.59 -8.05 34.44
CA LYS A 156 17.16 -9.41 34.55
C LYS A 156 16.11 -10.46 34.90
N ASN A 157 14.85 -10.23 34.51
CA ASN A 157 13.72 -11.12 34.79
C ASN A 157 13.01 -11.50 33.47
N PRO A 158 13.24 -12.72 32.95
CA PRO A 158 12.64 -13.14 31.68
C PRO A 158 11.11 -13.25 31.75
N TRP A 159 10.55 -13.51 32.94
CA TRP A 159 9.09 -13.56 33.12
C TRP A 159 8.44 -12.19 33.00
N LEU A 160 9.12 -11.14 33.45
CA LEU A 160 8.63 -9.77 33.32
C LEU A 160 8.66 -9.32 31.85
N GLY A 161 9.71 -9.69 31.11
CA GLY A 161 9.75 -9.43 29.67
C GLY A 161 8.66 -10.17 28.89
N LEU A 162 8.41 -11.44 29.23
CA LEU A 162 7.30 -12.20 28.63
C LEU A 162 5.94 -11.57 28.97
N ALA A 163 5.74 -11.14 30.21
CA ALA A 163 4.52 -10.46 30.63
C ALA A 163 4.29 -9.15 29.85
N VAL A 164 5.35 -8.35 29.64
CA VAL A 164 5.26 -7.13 28.83
C VAL A 164 5.01 -7.44 27.35
N THR A 165 5.67 -8.45 26.76
CA THR A 165 5.35 -8.87 25.38
C THR A 165 3.89 -9.31 25.25
N VAL A 166 3.37 -10.09 26.20
CA VAL A 166 1.97 -10.56 26.16
C VAL A 166 1.00 -9.40 26.44
N GLU A 167 1.33 -8.48 27.33
CA GLU A 167 0.54 -7.29 27.61
C GLU A 167 0.49 -6.37 26.39
N GLU A 168 1.61 -6.14 25.71
CA GLU A 168 1.66 -5.27 24.54
C GLU A 168 1.00 -5.95 23.33
N MET A 169 1.27 -7.24 23.08
CA MET A 169 0.53 -8.01 22.09
C MET A 169 -0.97 -8.00 22.40
N GLY A 170 -1.34 -8.14 23.66
CA GLY A 170 -2.72 -8.13 24.12
C GLY A 170 -3.38 -6.77 23.96
N ARG A 171 -2.68 -5.68 24.31
CA ARG A 171 -3.16 -4.30 24.18
C ARG A 171 -3.27 -3.90 22.72
N GLU A 172 -2.25 -4.17 21.91
CA GLU A 172 -2.32 -3.94 20.47
C GLU A 172 -3.42 -4.81 19.87
N TYR A 173 -3.43 -6.11 20.13
CA TYR A 173 -4.52 -6.98 19.67
C TYR A 173 -5.88 -6.45 20.11
N LEU A 174 -6.08 -5.98 21.35
CA LEU A 174 -7.36 -5.39 21.80
C LEU A 174 -7.67 -4.04 21.14
N THR A 175 -6.67 -3.19 20.92
CA THR A 175 -6.80 -1.92 20.19
C THR A 175 -7.18 -2.16 18.72
N TRP A 176 -6.62 -3.20 18.10
CA TRP A 176 -6.87 -3.57 16.70
C TRP A 176 -8.11 -4.48 16.54
N SER A 177 -8.43 -5.30 17.53
CA SER A 177 -9.45 -6.35 17.47
C SER A 177 -10.76 -6.01 18.15
N GLY A 178 -10.92 -4.82 18.76
CA GLY A 178 -12.11 -4.07 19.25
C GLY A 178 -13.43 -4.78 19.65
N LEU A 179 -13.48 -6.10 19.66
CA LEU A 179 -14.62 -6.97 19.92
C LEU A 179 -14.82 -7.13 21.44
N ALA A 180 -13.77 -6.86 22.22
CA ALA A 180 -13.85 -6.82 23.68
C ALA A 180 -14.43 -5.49 24.20
N VAL A 181 -14.20 -4.37 23.52
CA VAL A 181 -14.73 -3.04 23.94
C VAL A 181 -16.23 -2.94 23.70
N ALA A 182 -16.76 -3.59 22.65
CA ALA A 182 -18.20 -3.67 22.43
C ALA A 182 -18.94 -4.57 23.46
N MET A 183 -18.22 -5.44 24.18
CA MET A 183 -18.82 -6.34 25.19
C MET A 183 -18.68 -5.86 26.64
N ALA A 184 -17.86 -4.83 26.90
CA ALA A 184 -17.80 -4.16 28.20
C ALA A 184 -18.44 -2.78 28.09
N GLY A 185 -19.74 -2.69 28.37
CA GLY A 185 -20.57 -1.49 28.24
C GLY A 185 -20.11 -0.29 29.07
N PHE A 186 -19.06 0.39 28.61
CA PHE A 186 -18.66 1.73 29.05
C PHE A 186 -18.64 2.65 27.84
N GLY A 187 -19.44 3.71 27.91
CA GLY A 187 -19.53 4.73 26.88
C GLY A 187 -18.18 5.41 26.62
N GLN A 188 -17.65 5.19 25.42
CA GLN A 188 -16.69 6.09 24.78
C GLN A 188 -17.03 6.17 23.30
N GLU A 189 -17.85 7.17 22.96
CA GLU A 189 -18.26 7.51 21.59
C GLU A 189 -17.10 8.02 20.69
N TYR A 190 -15.86 8.07 21.18
CA TYR A 190 -14.76 8.71 20.45
C TYR A 190 -13.54 7.82 20.13
N LEU A 191 -13.35 6.68 20.79
CA LEU A 191 -12.15 5.84 20.57
C LEU A 191 -12.42 4.53 19.83
N ALA A 192 -13.69 4.13 19.66
CA ALA A 192 -14.08 2.92 18.94
C ALA A 192 -14.25 3.09 17.42
N TRP A 193 -14.01 4.29 16.86
CA TRP A 193 -14.45 4.60 15.49
C TRP A 193 -13.46 4.23 14.37
N ASN A 194 -12.15 4.16 14.61
CA ASN A 194 -11.18 4.08 13.50
C ASN A 194 -10.33 2.79 13.45
N GLY A 195 -10.20 2.04 14.55
CA GLY A 195 -9.24 0.91 14.63
C GLY A 195 -9.75 -0.45 14.16
N MET A 196 -11.03 -0.77 14.37
CA MET A 196 -11.56 -2.12 14.07
C MET A 196 -12.64 -2.12 12.97
N ASN A 197 -13.22 -0.96 12.69
CA ASN A 197 -14.34 -0.86 11.76
C ASN A 197 -13.98 -1.18 10.30
N TRP A 198 -12.70 -1.10 9.94
CA TRP A 198 -12.16 -1.56 8.66
C TRP A 198 -11.75 -3.02 8.64
N TYR A 199 -11.38 -3.60 9.78
CA TYR A 199 -11.11 -5.02 9.91
C TYR A 199 -12.41 -5.85 9.81
N MET A 200 -13.51 -5.33 10.35
CA MET A 200 -14.83 -5.97 10.36
C MET A 200 -15.77 -5.49 9.22
N GLY A 201 -15.29 -4.64 8.29
CA GLY A 201 -16.08 -4.14 7.15
C GLY A 201 -17.28 -3.27 7.54
N LYS A 202 -17.35 -2.74 8.77
CA LYS A 202 -18.54 -2.08 9.31
C LYS A 202 -18.57 -0.56 9.20
N THR A 203 -17.45 0.15 9.09
CA THR A 203 -17.55 1.64 9.04
C THR A 203 -16.54 2.39 8.18
N TYR A 204 -15.42 1.83 7.79
CA TYR A 204 -14.52 2.42 6.78
C TYR A 204 -13.76 1.27 6.19
N ALA A 205 -13.34 1.30 4.94
CA ALA A 205 -12.49 0.24 4.46
C ALA A 205 -11.40 0.81 3.56
N PRO A 206 -10.15 0.35 3.74
CA PRO A 206 -9.02 0.98 3.10
C PRO A 206 -9.09 0.80 1.60
N VAL A 207 -8.70 1.85 0.90
CA VAL A 207 -8.37 1.77 -0.51
C VAL A 207 -6.86 1.75 -0.64
N THR A 208 -6.34 0.76 -1.38
CA THR A 208 -4.93 0.67 -1.69
C THR A 208 -4.76 0.60 -3.19
N LEU A 209 -4.07 1.60 -3.74
CA LEU A 209 -3.59 1.59 -5.12
C LEU A 209 -2.09 1.38 -5.10
N GLU A 210 -1.64 0.39 -5.85
CA GLU A 210 -0.23 0.10 -6.04
C GLU A 210 0.13 0.39 -7.49
N GLY A 211 1.20 1.13 -7.71
CA GLY A 211 1.72 1.43 -9.03
C GLY A 211 3.11 0.86 -9.20
N GLU A 212 3.38 0.26 -10.35
CA GLU A 212 4.70 -0.25 -10.69
C GLU A 212 4.98 -0.01 -12.17
N LEU A 213 6.11 0.62 -12.44
CA LEU A 213 6.62 0.91 -13.78
C LEU A 213 7.91 0.12 -13.95
N VAL A 214 7.92 -0.75 -14.96
CA VAL A 214 9.06 -1.60 -15.31
C VAL A 214 9.54 -1.31 -16.72
N THR A 215 10.81 -1.49 -16.94
CA THR A 215 11.41 -1.49 -18.28
C THR A 215 11.11 -2.82 -18.98
N LEU A 216 10.67 -2.80 -20.25
CA LEU A 216 10.37 -4.07 -20.94
C LEU A 216 11.63 -4.86 -21.34
N THR A 217 12.77 -4.19 -21.48
CA THR A 217 14.00 -4.81 -21.98
C THR A 217 14.68 -5.70 -20.94
N ASP A 218 14.81 -5.21 -19.72
CA ASP A 218 15.49 -5.86 -18.60
C ASP A 218 14.56 -6.18 -17.42
N GLN A 219 13.27 -5.82 -17.51
CA GLN A 219 12.26 -6.09 -16.48
C GLN A 219 12.62 -5.49 -15.12
N GLN A 220 13.40 -4.41 -15.12
CA GLN A 220 13.76 -3.70 -13.91
C GLN A 220 12.63 -2.76 -13.51
N THR A 221 12.23 -2.82 -12.24
CA THR A 221 11.34 -1.83 -11.65
C THR A 221 12.09 -0.51 -11.51
N ILE A 222 11.61 0.51 -12.21
CA ILE A 222 12.19 1.85 -12.20
C ILE A 222 11.36 2.84 -11.37
N TRP A 223 10.06 2.58 -11.26
CA TRP A 223 9.20 3.29 -10.33
C TRP A 223 8.25 2.30 -9.66
N LYS A 224 8.12 2.40 -8.35
CA LYS A 224 7.14 1.66 -7.56
C LYS A 224 6.64 2.56 -6.48
N ASP A 225 5.33 2.64 -6.31
CA ASP A 225 4.74 3.40 -5.23
C ASP A 225 3.41 2.81 -4.80
N ASN A 226 2.93 3.22 -3.63
CA ASN A 226 1.59 2.87 -3.18
C ASN A 226 0.93 4.07 -2.51
N SER A 227 -0.39 4.18 -2.68
CA SER A 227 -1.22 5.05 -1.86
C SER A 227 -2.19 4.20 -1.06
N PHE A 228 -2.14 4.38 0.25
CA PHE A 228 -2.89 3.62 1.23
C PHE A 228 -3.77 4.57 2.05
N ILE A 229 -5.05 4.62 1.71
CA ILE A 229 -6.00 5.54 2.33
C ILE A 229 -6.86 4.78 3.33
N THR A 230 -6.63 5.03 4.62
CA THR A 230 -7.43 4.52 5.75
C THR A 230 -8.40 5.54 6.30
N ASP A 231 -8.11 6.82 6.10
CA ASP A 231 -8.95 7.95 6.46
C ASP A 231 -8.83 9.05 5.40
N ASN A 232 -9.92 9.77 5.17
CA ASN A 232 -9.92 10.94 4.29
C ASN A 232 -10.63 12.11 4.99
N PRO A 233 -10.05 12.65 6.08
CA PRO A 233 -10.72 13.64 6.91
C PRO A 233 -11.07 14.91 6.13
N GLU A 234 -10.33 15.25 5.07
CA GLU A 234 -10.59 16.43 4.26
C GLU A 234 -11.84 16.29 3.39
N GLU A 235 -11.98 15.19 2.63
CA GLU A 235 -13.20 14.97 1.85
C GLU A 235 -14.40 14.64 2.75
N LEU A 236 -14.17 13.89 3.85
CA LEU A 236 -15.22 13.59 4.82
C LEU A 236 -15.75 14.84 5.52
N LYS A 237 -14.93 15.86 5.81
CA LYS A 237 -15.42 17.11 6.43
C LYS A 237 -16.52 17.77 5.61
N ASN A 238 -16.41 17.71 4.29
CA ASN A 238 -17.33 18.35 3.34
C ASN A 238 -18.61 17.52 3.08
N MET A 239 -18.65 16.26 3.53
CA MET A 239 -19.82 15.40 3.38
C MET A 239 -20.91 15.70 4.40
N ASN A 240 -22.17 15.56 3.98
CA ASN A 240 -23.31 15.62 4.88
C ASN A 240 -23.39 14.35 5.77
N LYS A 241 -24.30 14.34 6.75
CA LYS A 241 -24.40 13.22 7.71
C LYS A 241 -24.79 11.90 7.06
N ASP A 242 -25.59 11.93 5.99
CA ASP A 242 -26.07 10.73 5.30
C ASP A 242 -24.96 10.12 4.42
N GLU A 243 -24.20 10.97 3.72
CA GLU A 243 -23.00 10.60 2.97
C GLU A 243 -21.91 10.02 3.87
N LYS A 244 -21.69 10.64 5.04
CA LYS A 244 -20.79 10.14 6.08
C LYS A 244 -21.18 8.77 6.61
N ASN A 245 -22.42 8.34 6.46
CA ASN A 245 -22.86 7.00 6.84
C ASN A 245 -22.92 6.03 5.64
N ASN A 246 -22.70 6.52 4.42
CA ASN A 246 -22.73 5.72 3.21
C ASN A 246 -21.33 5.25 2.82
N LYS A 247 -21.05 3.96 3.05
CA LYS A 247 -19.76 3.32 2.75
C LYS A 247 -19.32 3.43 1.30
N GLU A 248 -20.26 3.38 0.37
CA GLU A 248 -19.93 3.45 -1.06
C GLU A 248 -19.37 4.83 -1.42
N VAL A 249 -19.94 5.89 -0.84
CA VAL A 249 -19.49 7.27 -1.01
C VAL A 249 -18.11 7.46 -0.39
N GLN A 250 -17.88 6.93 0.81
CA GLN A 250 -16.58 6.99 1.48
C GLN A 250 -15.49 6.23 0.71
N LEU A 251 -15.80 5.05 0.16
CA LEU A 251 -14.87 4.26 -0.65
C LEU A 251 -14.47 5.00 -1.92
N LYS A 252 -15.44 5.64 -2.59
CA LYS A 252 -15.18 6.48 -3.77
C LYS A 252 -14.30 7.68 -3.44
N ALA A 253 -14.55 8.35 -2.33
CA ALA A 253 -13.71 9.45 -1.84
C ALA A 253 -12.27 9.00 -1.51
N SER A 254 -12.14 7.84 -0.85
CA SER A 254 -10.83 7.26 -0.53
C SER A 254 -10.07 6.84 -1.79
N LEU A 255 -10.78 6.29 -2.78
CA LEU A 255 -10.22 5.96 -4.09
C LEU A 255 -9.74 7.20 -4.83
N HIS A 256 -10.52 8.27 -4.84
CA HIS A 256 -10.14 9.52 -5.48
C HIS A 256 -8.86 10.13 -4.88
N LEU A 257 -8.72 10.10 -3.56
CA LEU A 257 -7.49 10.53 -2.90
C LEU A 257 -6.31 9.62 -3.27
N ALA A 258 -6.52 8.30 -3.28
CA ALA A 258 -5.49 7.34 -3.66
C ALA A 258 -5.00 7.54 -5.11
N GLU A 259 -5.94 7.80 -6.04
CA GLU A 259 -5.65 8.14 -7.44
C GLU A 259 -4.81 9.41 -7.52
N LYS A 260 -5.22 10.46 -6.81
CA LYS A 260 -4.51 11.74 -6.79
C LYS A 260 -3.06 11.60 -6.34
N GLU A 261 -2.84 10.89 -5.22
CA GLU A 261 -1.49 10.67 -4.67
C GLU A 261 -0.61 9.85 -5.62
N LEU A 262 -1.11 8.68 -6.05
CA LEU A 262 -0.34 7.76 -6.89
C LEU A 262 0.01 8.37 -8.25
N ILE A 263 -0.97 9.01 -8.91
CA ILE A 263 -0.74 9.63 -10.22
C ILE A 263 0.14 10.88 -10.11
N SER A 264 0.08 11.63 -9.00
CA SER A 264 1.00 12.73 -8.76
C SER A 264 2.45 12.25 -8.62
N SER A 265 2.68 11.17 -7.88
CA SER A 265 4.00 10.52 -7.76
C SER A 265 4.52 10.06 -9.12
N LEU A 266 3.70 9.34 -9.89
CA LEU A 266 4.04 8.88 -11.24
C LEU A 266 4.40 10.05 -12.17
N ASN A 267 3.58 11.10 -12.21
CA ASN A 267 3.83 12.28 -13.04
C ASN A 267 5.13 12.99 -12.67
N THR A 268 5.43 13.06 -11.38
CA THR A 268 6.68 13.63 -10.89
C THR A 268 7.87 12.83 -11.40
N TYR A 269 7.80 11.49 -11.32
CA TYR A 269 8.82 10.59 -11.83
C TYR A 269 8.99 10.71 -13.36
N LEU A 270 7.89 10.60 -14.13
CA LEU A 270 7.92 10.75 -15.59
C LEU A 270 8.52 12.10 -16.03
N THR A 271 8.16 13.18 -15.34
CA THR A 271 8.68 14.51 -15.68
C THR A 271 10.19 14.61 -15.41
N LYS A 272 10.65 14.11 -14.25
CA LYS A 272 12.06 14.24 -13.83
C LYS A 272 12.98 13.27 -14.55
N GLU A 273 12.59 12.01 -14.67
CA GLU A 273 13.49 10.94 -15.12
C GLU A 273 13.29 10.56 -16.59
N VAL A 274 12.07 10.73 -17.13
CA VAL A 274 11.74 10.34 -18.52
C VAL A 274 11.77 11.54 -19.46
N LEU A 275 11.26 12.70 -19.02
CA LEU A 275 11.14 13.89 -19.88
C LEU A 275 12.34 14.84 -19.78
N ARG A 276 12.85 15.12 -18.57
CA ARG A 276 13.93 16.10 -18.38
C ARG A 276 15.24 15.69 -19.04
N ASN A 277 15.57 14.41 -19.04
CA ASN A 277 16.79 13.89 -19.67
C ASN A 277 16.86 14.23 -21.17
N LYS A 278 15.72 14.41 -21.85
CA LYS A 278 15.67 14.81 -23.27
C LYS A 278 15.90 16.29 -23.53
N ILE A 279 15.40 17.16 -22.66
CA ILE A 279 15.52 18.63 -22.83
C ILE A 279 16.98 19.05 -22.70
N THR A 280 17.71 18.42 -21.80
CA THR A 280 19.13 18.72 -21.54
C THR A 280 20.04 18.23 -22.69
N GLU A 281 19.71 17.12 -23.35
CA GLU A 281 20.46 16.64 -24.52
C GLU A 281 20.20 17.48 -25.78
N THR A 282 18.98 17.97 -25.97
CA THR A 282 18.63 18.81 -27.14
C THR A 282 19.17 20.24 -27.04
N THR A 283 19.37 20.76 -25.82
CA THR A 283 19.94 22.10 -25.61
C THR A 283 21.48 22.12 -25.54
N GLY A 284 22.13 20.97 -25.32
CA GLY A 284 23.59 20.82 -25.38
C GLY A 284 24.18 20.63 -26.77
N GLN A 285 23.35 20.66 -27.83
CA GLN A 285 23.78 20.60 -29.23
C GLN A 285 23.54 21.92 -29.97
N HIS A 286 24.13 23.02 -29.50
CA HIS A 286 24.46 24.18 -30.35
C HIS A 286 25.74 24.84 -29.80
N PRO A 287 26.59 25.36 -30.70
CA PRO A 287 28.01 24.99 -30.90
C PRO A 287 28.98 25.42 -29.78
#